data_AF-A0A1Q9N1G1-F1
#
_entry.id   AF-A0A1Q9N1G1-F1
#
_cell.length_a   1.000
_cell.length_b   1.000
_cell.length_c   1.000
_cell.angle_alpha   90.00
_cell.angle_beta   90.00
_cell.angle_gamma   90.00
#
_symmetry.space_group_name_H-M   'P 1'
#
loop_
_entity.id
_entity.type
_entity.pdbx_description
1 polymer ?
#
loop_
_entity_poly.entity_id
_entity_poly.type
_entity_poly.pdbx_seq_one_letter_code
_entity_poly.pdbx_strand_id
1 'polypeptide(L)'
;MVLNRFRAFAERLSRRPVDFFVRHNITPNKLTLIGFGISTFVAFLFFERVMANPWLHWLIPTLFFIAGAFDAFDGSVARKMNLVTKYGGFLDSTLDRYSDAILILGMITGGYFEGNNYETPGYGIYFGFWAMVSALLISYIRSAAEKGGVDMKGVGFMERGERILLVFFAAMIYGWIEMGYGFTNPGFIIANDFFFWFLVIFTVLMNVTIVERVVFAIKNLRRIDQGLQPLTRHQKQTTDAPPATNK
;
A
#
# COMPACT_ATOMS: atom_id res chain seq x y z
N MET A 1 10.97 3.26 -19.94
CA MET A 1 12.30 3.87 -19.68
C MET A 1 12.39 4.51 -18.29
N VAL A 2 11.38 5.28 -17.83
CA VAL A 2 11.34 5.87 -16.46
C VAL A 2 11.23 4.81 -15.35
N LEU A 3 10.41 3.78 -15.54
CA LEU A 3 10.22 2.69 -14.56
C LEU A 3 11.52 1.91 -14.25
N ASN A 4 12.37 1.69 -15.25
CA ASN A 4 13.66 1.02 -15.08
C ASN A 4 14.67 1.90 -14.32
N ARG A 5 14.62 3.23 -14.52
CA ARG A 5 15.46 4.18 -13.78
C ARG A 5 15.04 4.27 -12.32
N PHE A 6 13.73 4.26 -12.05
CA PHE A 6 13.19 4.25 -10.69
C PHE A 6 13.51 2.94 -9.96
N ARG A 7 13.39 1.79 -10.63
CA ARG A 7 13.81 0.49 -10.08
C ARG A 7 15.30 0.46 -9.78
N ALA A 8 16.15 0.92 -10.70
CA ALA A 8 17.60 0.99 -10.47
C ALA A 8 17.96 1.95 -9.32
N PHE A 9 17.22 3.06 -9.17
CA PHE A 9 17.37 3.97 -8.04
C PHE A 9 16.94 3.35 -6.72
N ALA A 10 15.77 2.69 -6.68
CA ALA A 10 15.27 1.98 -5.51
C ALA A 10 16.20 0.83 -5.10
N GLU A 11 16.71 0.06 -6.06
CA GLU A 11 17.74 -0.96 -5.81
C GLU A 11 19.04 -0.36 -5.28
N ARG A 12 19.49 0.78 -5.82
CA ARG A 12 20.69 1.45 -5.33
C ARG A 12 20.52 1.97 -3.92
N LEU A 13 19.34 2.50 -3.59
CA LEU A 13 19.00 3.01 -2.26
C LEU A 13 18.87 1.87 -1.24
N SER A 14 18.27 0.74 -1.63
CA SER A 14 18.04 -0.41 -0.75
C SER A 14 19.27 -1.28 -0.50
N ARG A 15 20.28 -1.23 -1.38
CA ARG A 15 21.54 -2.01 -1.23
C ARG A 15 22.19 -1.83 0.13
N ARG A 16 22.34 -0.59 0.61
CA ARG A 16 23.03 -0.33 1.90
C ARG A 16 22.27 -0.90 3.10
N PRO A 17 20.96 -0.64 3.27
CA PRO A 17 20.16 -1.28 4.31
C PRO A 17 20.18 -2.80 4.23
N VAL A 18 19.95 -3.38 3.03
CA VAL A 18 19.94 -4.83 2.84
C VAL A 18 21.29 -5.44 3.22
N ASP A 19 22.40 -4.85 2.79
CA ASP A 19 23.74 -5.33 3.12
C ASP A 19 24.02 -5.25 4.62
N PHE A 20 23.54 -4.20 5.29
CA PHE A 20 23.63 -4.08 6.73
C PHE A 20 22.89 -5.22 7.44
N PHE A 21 21.64 -5.51 7.05
CA PHE A 21 20.86 -6.61 7.65
C PHE A 21 21.51 -7.98 7.41
N VAL A 22 22.01 -8.22 6.20
CA VAL A 22 22.72 -9.46 5.85
C VAL A 22 23.99 -9.62 6.70
N ARG A 23 24.79 -8.55 6.85
CA ARG A 23 26.02 -8.59 7.66
C ARG A 23 25.77 -8.89 9.14
N HIS A 24 24.62 -8.47 9.66
CA HIS A 24 24.24 -8.70 11.06
C HIS A 24 23.38 -9.97 11.26
N ASN A 25 23.26 -10.82 10.24
CA ASN A 25 22.44 -12.05 10.28
C ASN A 25 20.98 -11.81 10.71
N ILE A 26 20.42 -10.65 10.34
CA ILE A 26 19.01 -10.35 10.59
C ILE A 26 18.20 -11.08 9.53
N THR A 27 17.37 -12.02 9.98
CA THR A 27 16.59 -12.88 9.08
C THR A 27 15.40 -12.13 8.45
N PRO A 28 14.94 -12.54 7.26
CA PRO A 28 13.77 -11.94 6.60
C PRO A 28 12.54 -11.90 7.51
N ASN A 29 12.20 -13.03 8.15
CA ASN A 29 11.04 -13.12 9.03
C ASN A 29 11.12 -12.15 10.24
N LYS A 30 12.33 -11.84 10.73
CA LYS A 30 12.49 -10.82 11.79
C LYS A 30 12.17 -9.43 11.25
N LEU A 31 12.57 -9.10 10.02
CA LEU A 31 12.23 -7.84 9.38
C LEU A 31 10.72 -7.72 9.18
N THR A 32 10.05 -8.77 8.69
CA THR A 32 8.60 -8.82 8.55
C THR A 32 7.89 -8.57 9.89
N LEU A 33 8.34 -9.23 10.98
CA LEU A 33 7.77 -9.03 12.32
C LEU A 33 8.01 -7.62 12.86
N ILE A 34 9.17 -7.03 12.60
CA ILE A 34 9.48 -5.64 12.98
C ILE A 34 8.59 -4.67 12.17
N GLY A 35 8.46 -4.86 10.86
CA GLY A 35 7.59 -4.05 10.00
C GLY A 35 6.13 -4.09 10.45
N PHE A 36 5.64 -5.29 10.78
CA PHE A 36 4.30 -5.48 11.38
C PHE A 36 4.15 -4.76 12.74
N GLY A 37 5.16 -4.87 13.61
CA GLY A 37 5.17 -4.18 14.90
C GLY A 37 5.13 -2.65 14.76
N ILE A 38 5.92 -2.10 13.83
CA ILE A 38 5.90 -0.67 13.51
C ILE A 38 4.54 -0.27 12.94
N SER A 39 3.96 -1.05 12.03
CA SER A 39 2.63 -0.79 11.45
C SER A 39 1.54 -0.76 12.53
N THR A 40 1.60 -1.70 13.47
CA THR A 40 0.68 -1.75 14.62
C THR A 40 0.83 -0.51 15.50
N PHE A 41 2.06 -0.08 15.78
CA PHE A 41 2.30 1.14 16.54
C PHE A 41 1.83 2.39 15.80
N VAL A 42 2.03 2.47 14.48
CA VAL A 42 1.52 3.57 13.66
C VAL A 42 0.00 3.63 13.68
N ALA A 43 -0.69 2.48 13.63
CA ALA A 43 -2.14 2.43 13.76
C ALA A 43 -2.63 2.97 15.11
N PHE A 44 -1.90 2.65 16.20
CA PHE A 44 -2.17 3.24 17.51
C PHE A 44 -1.96 4.76 17.52
N LEU A 45 -0.90 5.26 16.88
CA LEU A 45 -0.68 6.72 16.76
C LEU A 45 -1.79 7.41 15.94
N PHE A 46 -2.32 6.75 14.90
CA PHE A 46 -3.49 7.24 14.19
C PHE A 46 -4.69 7.32 15.12
N PHE A 47 -4.98 6.25 15.87
CA PHE A 47 -6.05 6.23 16.87
C PHE A 47 -5.94 7.40 17.87
N GLU A 48 -4.75 7.64 18.41
CA GLU A 48 -4.45 8.75 19.35
C GLU A 48 -4.36 10.13 18.68
N ARG A 49 -4.60 10.23 17.36
CA ARG A 49 -4.56 11.47 16.57
C ARG A 49 -3.26 12.26 16.69
N VAL A 50 -2.13 11.56 16.82
CA VAL A 50 -0.81 12.18 17.03
C VAL A 50 -0.39 13.12 15.90
N MET A 51 -0.97 12.98 14.69
CA MET A 51 -0.75 13.90 13.58
C MET A 51 -1.14 15.35 13.86
N ALA A 52 -2.11 15.60 14.73
CA ALA A 52 -2.51 16.95 15.14
C ALA A 52 -1.59 17.55 16.21
N ASN A 53 -0.62 16.78 16.73
CA ASN A 53 0.31 17.27 17.75
C ASN A 53 1.45 18.08 17.11
N PRO A 54 1.69 19.34 17.55
CA PRO A 54 2.75 20.20 17.01
C PRO A 54 4.13 19.56 16.97
N TRP A 55 4.46 18.80 18.01
CA TRP A 55 5.79 18.23 18.21
C TRP A 55 5.97 16.87 17.54
N LEU A 56 4.87 16.17 17.25
CA LEU A 56 4.89 14.77 16.81
C LEU A 56 4.21 14.53 15.45
N HIS A 57 3.77 15.58 14.75
CA HIS A 57 3.06 15.47 13.46
C HIS A 57 3.83 14.66 12.38
N TRP A 58 5.16 14.65 12.44
CA TRP A 58 6.04 13.91 11.52
C TRP A 58 6.25 12.44 11.91
N LEU A 59 5.82 12.01 13.09
CA LEU A 59 6.09 10.68 13.63
C LEU A 59 5.38 9.58 12.81
N ILE A 60 4.08 9.75 12.56
CA ILE A 60 3.27 8.82 11.77
C ILE A 60 3.84 8.63 10.35
N PRO A 61 4.01 9.68 9.51
CA PRO A 61 4.51 9.48 8.15
C PRO A 61 5.91 8.84 8.15
N THR A 62 6.80 9.25 9.07
CA THR A 62 8.15 8.69 9.15
C THR A 62 8.13 7.20 9.48
N LEU A 63 7.42 6.79 10.53
CA LEU A 63 7.34 5.39 10.94
C LEU A 63 6.61 4.53 9.90
N PHE A 64 5.57 5.06 9.28
CA PHE A 64 4.82 4.37 8.23
C PHE A 64 5.69 4.09 7.00
N PHE A 65 6.50 5.07 6.58
CA PHE A 65 7.48 4.88 5.50
C PHE A 65 8.55 3.86 5.87
N ILE A 66 9.04 3.89 7.11
CA ILE A 66 10.01 2.91 7.61
C ILE A 66 9.40 1.49 7.61
N ALA A 67 8.16 1.31 8.08
CA ALA A 67 7.49 0.01 8.05
C ALA A 67 7.43 -0.56 6.62
N GLY A 68 6.97 0.25 5.65
CA GLY A 68 6.94 -0.16 4.25
C GLY A 68 8.31 -0.45 3.65
N ALA A 69 9.37 0.23 4.11
CA ALA A 69 10.73 -0.04 3.69
C ALA A 69 11.23 -1.41 4.22
N PHE A 70 10.92 -1.75 5.47
CA PHE A 70 11.29 -3.05 6.06
C PHE A 70 10.68 -4.22 5.30
N ASP A 71 9.40 -4.10 4.93
CA ASP A 71 8.71 -5.11 4.11
C ASP A 71 9.30 -5.18 2.70
N ALA A 72 9.73 -4.06 2.10
CA ALA A 72 10.43 -4.12 0.81
C ALA A 72 11.84 -4.77 0.93
N PHE A 73 12.47 -4.66 2.10
CA PHE A 73 13.80 -5.20 2.36
C PHE A 73 13.78 -6.70 2.66
N ASP A 74 12.75 -7.23 3.32
CA ASP A 74 12.73 -8.64 3.74
C ASP A 74 12.88 -9.62 2.56
N GLY A 75 12.22 -9.37 1.44
CA GLY A 75 12.29 -10.20 0.24
C GLY A 75 13.64 -10.06 -0.46
N SER A 76 14.27 -8.89 -0.35
CA SER A 76 15.62 -8.64 -0.88
C SER A 76 16.69 -9.33 -0.02
N VAL A 77 16.54 -9.29 1.31
CA VAL A 77 17.38 -10.02 2.26
C VAL A 77 17.21 -11.53 2.07
N ALA A 78 15.98 -12.02 1.90
CA ALA A 78 15.70 -13.44 1.67
C ALA A 78 16.41 -13.96 0.42
N ARG A 79 16.36 -13.21 -0.68
CA ARG A 79 17.10 -13.54 -1.92
C ARG A 79 18.61 -13.50 -1.71
N LYS A 80 19.13 -12.46 -1.04
CA LYS A 80 20.56 -12.29 -0.86
C LYS A 80 21.19 -13.32 0.09
N MET A 81 20.45 -13.77 1.11
CA MET A 81 20.89 -14.79 2.07
C MET A 81 20.56 -16.22 1.62
N ASN A 82 19.93 -16.42 0.46
CA ASN A 82 19.39 -17.72 0.02
C ASN A 82 18.42 -18.34 1.04
N LEU A 83 17.61 -17.52 1.71
CA LEU A 83 16.61 -17.92 2.71
C LEU A 83 15.17 -17.80 2.19
N VAL A 84 14.97 -17.85 0.86
CA VAL A 84 13.63 -17.82 0.26
C VAL A 84 12.91 -19.13 0.57
N THR A 85 11.81 -19.06 1.33
CA THR A 85 11.01 -20.23 1.73
C THR A 85 9.52 -19.99 1.51
N LYS A 86 8.75 -21.08 1.32
CA LYS A 86 7.29 -21.03 1.24
C LYS A 86 6.67 -20.49 2.54
N TYR A 87 7.22 -20.89 3.68
CA TYR A 87 6.80 -20.40 4.99
C TYR A 87 6.99 -18.88 5.13
N GLY A 88 8.17 -18.37 4.78
CA GLY A 88 8.44 -16.94 4.84
C GLY A 88 7.51 -16.13 3.93
N GLY A 89 7.29 -16.57 2.70
CA GLY A 89 6.35 -15.91 1.79
C GLY A 89 4.89 -15.95 2.27
N PHE A 90 4.46 -17.03 2.92
CA PHE A 90 3.15 -17.09 3.55
C PHE A 90 3.04 -16.11 4.73
N LEU A 91 4.04 -16.09 5.62
CA LEU A 91 4.10 -15.19 6.78
C LEU A 91 4.06 -13.72 6.36
N ASP A 92 4.95 -13.31 5.44
CA ASP A 92 5.03 -11.98 4.84
C ASP A 92 3.67 -11.53 4.30
N SER A 93 3.12 -12.31 3.37
CA SER A 93 1.83 -11.96 2.76
C SER A 93 0.68 -11.91 3.78
N THR A 94 0.72 -12.70 4.85
CA THR A 94 -0.32 -12.70 5.89
C THR A 94 -0.20 -11.46 6.77
N LEU A 95 0.99 -11.14 7.24
CA LEU A 95 1.25 -9.97 8.07
C LEU A 95 1.01 -8.66 7.30
N ASP A 96 1.32 -8.63 6.00
CA ASP A 96 0.97 -7.50 5.11
C ASP A 96 -0.52 -7.15 5.15
N ARG A 97 -1.38 -8.16 5.11
CA ARG A 97 -2.84 -7.99 5.16
C ARG A 97 -3.30 -7.51 6.53
N TYR A 98 -2.70 -8.02 7.59
CA TYR A 98 -2.96 -7.54 8.95
C TYR A 98 -2.49 -6.09 9.14
N SER A 99 -1.29 -5.74 8.66
CA SER A 99 -0.77 -4.37 8.67
C SER A 99 -1.74 -3.42 7.98
N ASP A 100 -2.13 -3.71 6.73
CA ASP A 100 -3.07 -2.88 5.98
C ASP A 100 -4.40 -2.69 6.72
N ALA A 101 -4.96 -3.77 7.29
CA ALA A 101 -6.23 -3.74 8.01
C ALA A 101 -6.13 -2.94 9.33
N ILE A 102 -5.09 -3.16 10.13
CA ILE A 102 -4.90 -2.48 11.42
C ILE A 102 -4.62 -0.99 11.21
N LEU A 103 -3.86 -0.62 10.17
CA LEU A 103 -3.60 0.78 9.81
C LEU A 103 -4.89 1.50 9.44
N ILE A 104 -5.72 0.90 8.58
CA ILE A 104 -7.04 1.48 8.25
C ILE A 104 -7.94 1.51 9.48
N LEU A 105 -7.91 0.49 10.33
CA LEU A 105 -8.66 0.47 11.59
C LEU A 105 -8.26 1.63 12.50
N GLY A 106 -6.96 1.92 12.66
CA GLY A 106 -6.47 3.07 13.41
C GLY A 106 -6.96 4.41 12.83
N MET A 107 -7.07 4.51 11.50
CA MET A 107 -7.65 5.69 10.85
C MET A 107 -9.17 5.80 11.07
N ILE A 108 -9.89 4.68 11.10
CA ILE A 108 -11.31 4.63 11.43
C ILE A 108 -11.54 5.08 12.87
N THR A 109 -10.85 4.45 13.82
CA THR A 109 -11.05 4.71 15.24
C THR A 109 -10.49 6.07 15.68
N GLY A 110 -9.49 6.61 14.97
CA GLY A 110 -9.03 7.99 15.14
C GLY A 110 -9.98 9.06 14.57
N GLY A 111 -11.06 8.64 13.90
CA GLY A 111 -12.10 9.53 13.37
C GLY A 111 -11.73 10.24 12.06
N TYR A 112 -10.66 9.84 11.37
CA TYR A 112 -10.24 10.50 10.11
C TYR A 112 -11.23 10.30 8.97
N PHE A 113 -12.03 9.23 9.02
CA PHE A 113 -13.13 9.01 8.08
C PHE A 113 -14.37 9.86 8.37
N GLU A 114 -14.41 10.59 9.48
CA GLU A 114 -15.50 11.52 9.82
C GLU A 114 -15.12 13.00 9.57
N GLY A 115 -13.86 13.26 9.18
CA GLY A 115 -13.32 14.60 8.95
C GLY A 115 -13.43 15.47 10.20
N ASN A 116 -14.09 16.62 10.08
CA ASN A 116 -14.29 17.54 11.18
C ASN A 116 -15.34 17.09 12.22
N ASN A 117 -16.13 16.06 11.93
CA ASN A 117 -17.10 15.48 12.87
C ASN A 117 -16.52 14.29 13.67
N TYR A 118 -15.20 14.23 13.83
CA TYR A 118 -14.49 13.09 14.42
C TYR A 118 -14.90 12.71 15.85
N GLU A 119 -15.52 13.62 16.60
CA GLU A 119 -16.01 13.36 17.96
C GLU A 119 -17.35 12.60 17.97
N THR A 120 -18.09 12.66 16.87
CA THR A 120 -19.40 12.04 16.72
C THR A 120 -19.35 10.96 15.64
N PRO A 121 -19.50 9.67 15.97
CA PRO A 121 -19.55 8.61 14.98
C PRO A 121 -20.68 8.89 13.97
N GLY A 122 -20.31 9.04 12.71
CA GLY A 122 -21.19 9.37 11.61
C GLY A 122 -21.28 8.21 10.61
N TYR A 123 -21.54 8.54 9.36
CA TYR A 123 -21.55 7.56 8.27
C TYR A 123 -20.13 7.27 7.73
N GLY A 124 -19.12 8.04 8.13
CA GLY A 124 -17.74 7.88 7.70
C GLY A 124 -17.15 6.52 8.06
N ILE A 125 -17.55 5.96 9.20
CA ILE A 125 -17.16 4.61 9.63
C ILE A 125 -17.45 3.54 8.57
N TYR A 126 -18.61 3.58 7.90
CA TYR A 126 -18.95 2.61 6.85
C TYR A 126 -18.02 2.73 5.65
N PHE A 127 -17.64 3.96 5.33
CA PHE A 127 -16.67 4.25 4.28
C PHE A 127 -15.28 3.72 4.63
N GLY A 128 -14.87 3.84 5.89
CA GLY A 128 -13.63 3.24 6.38
C GLY A 128 -13.63 1.72 6.33
N PHE A 129 -14.73 1.07 6.71
CA PHE A 129 -14.88 -0.39 6.52
C PHE A 129 -14.81 -0.78 5.04
N TRP A 130 -15.41 0.01 4.15
CA TRP A 130 -15.29 -0.22 2.71
C TRP A 130 -13.84 -0.10 2.24
N ALA A 131 -13.07 0.88 2.73
CA ALA A 131 -11.64 1.02 2.46
C ALA A 131 -10.85 -0.23 2.91
N MET A 132 -11.11 -0.73 4.13
CA MET A 132 -10.45 -1.91 4.68
C MET A 132 -10.75 -3.17 3.85
N VAL A 133 -12.02 -3.41 3.52
CA VAL A 133 -12.41 -4.53 2.64
C VAL A 133 -11.73 -4.41 1.28
N SER A 134 -11.63 -3.20 0.74
CA SER A 134 -11.00 -2.95 -0.55
C SER A 134 -9.52 -3.30 -0.54
N ALA A 135 -8.78 -2.88 0.49
CA ALA A 135 -7.36 -3.21 0.64
C ALA A 135 -7.11 -4.73 0.71
N LEU A 136 -7.95 -5.45 1.46
CA LEU A 136 -7.88 -6.91 1.57
C LEU A 136 -8.22 -7.62 0.26
N LEU A 137 -9.26 -7.16 -0.45
CA LEU A 137 -9.69 -7.73 -1.73
C LEU A 137 -8.61 -7.59 -2.82
N ILE A 138 -7.92 -6.45 -2.89
CA ILE A 138 -6.80 -6.24 -3.83
C ILE A 138 -5.77 -7.37 -3.66
N SER A 139 -5.39 -7.69 -2.42
CA SER A 139 -4.41 -8.73 -2.09
C SER A 139 -4.96 -10.16 -2.25
N TYR A 140 -6.26 -10.37 -2.03
CA TYR A 140 -6.91 -11.66 -2.23
C TYR A 140 -7.01 -12.02 -3.72
N ILE A 141 -7.52 -11.11 -4.55
CA ILE A 141 -7.71 -11.34 -5.99
C ILE A 141 -6.39 -11.72 -6.66
N ARG A 142 -5.29 -11.06 -6.26
CA ARG A 142 -3.94 -11.40 -6.72
C ARG A 142 -3.61 -12.86 -6.41
N SER A 143 -3.70 -13.24 -5.13
CA SER A 143 -3.36 -14.60 -4.69
C SER A 143 -4.26 -15.66 -5.33
N ALA A 144 -5.55 -15.37 -5.51
CA ALA A 144 -6.50 -16.27 -6.16
C ALA A 144 -6.16 -16.48 -7.65
N ALA A 145 -5.85 -15.40 -8.38
CA ALA A 145 -5.44 -15.49 -9.78
C ALA A 145 -4.08 -16.18 -9.96
N GLU A 146 -3.09 -15.90 -9.10
CA GLU A 146 -1.78 -16.55 -9.13
C GLU A 146 -1.87 -18.06 -8.86
N LYS A 147 -2.78 -18.51 -7.97
CA LYS A 147 -3.09 -19.93 -7.78
C LYS A 147 -3.69 -20.58 -9.03
N GLY A 148 -4.44 -19.82 -9.82
CA GLY A 148 -4.98 -20.25 -11.12
C GLY A 148 -3.99 -20.15 -12.28
N GLY A 149 -2.70 -19.86 -12.02
CA GLY A 149 -1.66 -19.79 -13.05
C GLY A 149 -1.56 -18.46 -13.78
N VAL A 150 -2.24 -17.40 -13.31
CA VAL A 150 -2.18 -16.06 -13.89
C VAL A 150 -1.13 -15.21 -13.17
N ASP A 151 -0.14 -14.68 -13.89
CA ASP A 151 0.81 -13.71 -13.33
C ASP A 151 0.14 -12.34 -13.14
N MET A 152 0.00 -11.92 -11.88
CA MET A 152 -0.66 -10.67 -11.49
C MET A 152 0.34 -9.55 -11.15
N LYS A 153 1.63 -9.74 -11.43
CA LYS A 153 2.65 -8.71 -11.16
C LYS A 153 2.42 -7.43 -11.96
N GLY A 154 2.28 -6.31 -11.25
CA GLY A 154 2.10 -4.99 -11.87
C GLY A 154 0.70 -4.77 -12.44
N VAL A 155 -0.29 -5.58 -12.04
CA VAL A 155 -1.69 -5.42 -12.48
C VAL A 155 -2.44 -4.60 -11.45
N GLY A 156 -2.99 -3.47 -11.91
CA GLY A 156 -3.74 -2.54 -11.08
C GLY A 156 -2.92 -1.31 -10.66
N PHE A 157 -3.58 -0.16 -10.53
CA PHE A 157 -2.92 1.10 -10.17
C PHE A 157 -2.46 1.16 -8.71
N MET A 158 -3.27 0.64 -7.77
CA MET A 158 -3.02 0.73 -6.33
C MET A 158 -2.39 -0.56 -5.77
N GLU A 159 -1.16 -0.89 -6.15
CA GLU A 159 -0.42 -1.92 -5.41
C GLU A 159 0.00 -1.41 -4.02
N ARG A 160 0.65 -2.28 -3.25
CA ARG A 160 0.95 -2.00 -1.83
C ARG A 160 1.93 -0.84 -1.67
N GLY A 161 2.95 -0.75 -2.52
CA GLY A 161 3.92 0.34 -2.49
C GLY A 161 3.28 1.70 -2.76
N GLU A 162 2.37 1.77 -3.74
CA GLU A 162 1.64 2.99 -4.08
C GLU A 162 0.73 3.43 -2.93
N ARG A 163 0.05 2.48 -2.26
CA ARG A 163 -0.76 2.79 -1.08
C ARG A 163 0.07 3.39 0.05
N ILE A 164 1.24 2.80 0.32
CA ILE A 164 2.15 3.28 1.36
C ILE A 164 2.64 4.70 1.02
N LEU A 165 3.05 4.95 -0.23
CA LEU A 165 3.52 6.27 -0.64
C LEU A 165 2.39 7.32 -0.55
N LEU A 166 1.18 6.99 -0.98
CA LEU A 166 0.05 7.93 -0.95
C LEU A 166 -0.32 8.34 0.47
N VAL A 167 -0.44 7.36 1.38
CA VAL A 167 -0.75 7.65 2.80
C VAL A 167 0.40 8.41 3.46
N PHE A 168 1.66 8.07 3.15
CA PHE A 168 2.84 8.81 3.61
C PHE A 168 2.77 10.29 3.22
N PHE A 169 2.57 10.59 1.94
CA PHE A 169 2.51 11.98 1.46
C PHE A 169 1.28 12.71 2.01
N ALA A 170 0.12 12.05 2.09
CA ALA A 170 -1.07 12.66 2.69
C ALA A 170 -0.85 13.02 4.16
N ALA A 171 -0.22 12.14 4.94
CA ALA A 171 0.10 12.42 6.34
C ALA A 171 1.13 13.56 6.50
N MET A 172 2.11 13.66 5.59
CA MET A 172 3.02 14.81 5.55
C MET A 172 2.29 16.12 5.23
N ILE A 173 1.41 16.11 4.23
CA ILE A 173 0.63 17.29 3.83
C ILE A 173 -0.28 17.75 4.97
N TYR A 174 -0.91 16.83 5.69
CA TYR A 174 -1.68 17.16 6.90
C TYR A 174 -0.83 17.95 7.90
N GLY A 175 0.35 17.44 8.26
CA GLY A 175 1.25 18.12 9.20
C GLY A 175 1.76 19.46 8.67
N TRP A 176 1.97 19.59 7.36
CA TRP A 176 2.34 20.87 6.74
C TRP A 176 1.21 21.91 6.76
N ILE A 177 -0.04 21.49 6.54
CA ILE A 177 -1.21 22.36 6.68
C ILE A 177 -1.26 22.88 8.12
N GLU A 178 -1.24 21.99 9.10
CA GLU A 178 -1.24 22.35 10.53
C GLU A 178 -0.11 23.31 10.88
N MET A 179 1.12 23.01 10.45
CA MET A 179 2.28 23.86 10.66
C MET A 179 2.13 25.25 10.02
N GLY A 180 1.57 25.33 8.80
CA GLY A 180 1.34 26.59 8.10
C GLY A 180 0.35 27.52 8.82
N TYR A 181 -0.57 26.94 9.59
CA TYR A 181 -1.52 27.66 10.45
C TYR A 181 -1.08 27.72 11.92
N GLY A 182 0.13 27.30 12.25
CA GLY A 182 0.67 27.33 13.61
C GLY A 182 -0.07 26.43 14.60
N PHE A 183 -0.65 25.31 14.14
CA PHE A 183 -1.43 24.36 14.95
C PHE A 183 -2.61 25.04 15.66
N THR A 184 -3.30 25.93 14.95
CA THR A 184 -4.53 26.60 15.41
C THR A 184 -5.77 25.89 14.87
N ASN A 185 -6.95 26.18 15.45
CA ASN A 185 -8.22 25.56 15.04
C ASN A 185 -8.48 25.61 13.51
N PRO A 186 -8.22 26.72 12.79
CA PRO A 186 -8.38 26.74 11.33
C PRO A 186 -7.48 25.72 10.61
N GLY A 187 -6.24 25.54 11.06
CA GLY A 187 -5.31 24.56 10.50
C GLY A 187 -5.82 23.14 10.64
N PHE A 188 -6.28 22.80 11.85
CA PHE A 188 -6.86 21.50 12.15
C PHE A 188 -8.11 21.18 11.34
N ILE A 189 -8.99 22.17 11.15
CA ILE A 189 -10.20 22.01 10.33
C ILE A 189 -9.85 21.68 8.88
N ILE A 190 -8.92 22.45 8.29
CA ILE A 190 -8.50 22.28 6.89
C ILE A 190 -7.74 20.97 6.72
N ALA A 191 -6.87 20.61 7.66
CA ALA A 191 -6.08 19.38 7.62
C ALA A 191 -6.97 18.13 7.71
N ASN A 192 -7.96 18.13 8.61
CA ASN A 192 -8.93 17.04 8.73
C ASN A 192 -9.79 16.90 7.47
N ASP A 193 -10.30 18.00 6.91
CA ASP A 193 -11.08 17.97 5.67
C ASP A 193 -10.23 17.42 4.50
N PHE A 194 -8.99 17.90 4.36
CA PHE A 194 -8.06 17.40 3.36
C PHE A 194 -7.86 15.89 3.49
N PHE A 195 -7.55 15.40 4.70
CA PHE A 195 -7.24 14.00 4.90
C PHE A 195 -8.47 13.11 4.74
N PHE A 196 -9.66 13.57 5.15
CA PHE A 196 -10.92 12.90 4.87
C PHE A 196 -11.15 12.72 3.36
N TRP A 197 -11.07 13.81 2.58
CA TRP A 197 -11.26 13.74 1.13
C TRP A 197 -10.18 12.90 0.43
N PHE A 198 -8.94 12.94 0.95
CA PHE A 198 -7.89 12.03 0.53
C PHE A 198 -8.30 10.56 0.75
N LEU A 199 -8.78 10.19 1.94
CA LEU A 199 -9.22 8.83 2.24
C LEU A 199 -10.41 8.40 1.36
N VAL A 200 -11.30 9.34 1.02
CA VAL A 200 -12.38 9.12 0.06
C VAL A 200 -11.85 8.74 -1.31
N ILE A 201 -10.98 9.57 -1.87
CA ILE A 201 -10.35 9.32 -3.17
C ILE A 201 -9.52 8.04 -3.14
N PHE A 202 -8.74 7.84 -2.08
CA PHE A 202 -7.91 6.65 -1.87
C PHE A 202 -8.74 5.36 -1.93
N THR A 203 -9.91 5.36 -1.29
CA THR A 203 -10.84 4.22 -1.29
C THR A 203 -11.44 3.97 -2.66
N VAL A 204 -11.83 5.03 -3.38
CA VAL A 204 -12.32 4.91 -4.76
C VAL A 204 -11.24 4.31 -5.68
N LEU A 205 -9.99 4.79 -5.59
CA LEU A 205 -8.87 4.27 -6.38
C LEU A 205 -8.58 2.79 -6.09
N MET A 206 -8.71 2.37 -4.83
CA MET A 206 -8.61 0.94 -4.48
C MET A 206 -9.69 0.11 -5.17
N ASN A 207 -10.93 0.61 -5.23
CA ASN A 207 -12.02 -0.10 -5.90
C ASN A 207 -11.85 -0.15 -7.42
N VAL A 208 -11.35 0.93 -8.04
CA VAL A 208 -10.96 0.90 -9.46
C VAL A 208 -9.91 -0.20 -9.69
N THR A 209 -8.90 -0.29 -8.82
CA THR A 209 -7.85 -1.32 -8.88
C THR A 209 -8.41 -2.74 -8.74
N ILE A 210 -9.42 -2.93 -7.88
CA ILE A 210 -10.14 -4.21 -7.76
C ILE A 210 -10.77 -4.59 -9.09
N VAL A 211 -11.52 -3.68 -9.72
CA VAL A 211 -12.16 -3.94 -11.02
C VAL A 211 -11.12 -4.28 -12.08
N GLU A 212 -10.02 -3.53 -12.16
CA GLU A 212 -8.91 -3.81 -13.09
C GLU A 212 -8.36 -5.22 -12.90
N ARG A 213 -8.10 -5.61 -11.65
CA ARG A 213 -7.58 -6.94 -11.29
C ARG A 213 -8.57 -8.05 -11.60
N VAL A 214 -9.85 -7.87 -11.28
CA VAL A 214 -10.90 -8.87 -11.55
C VAL A 214 -11.06 -9.08 -13.05
N VAL A 215 -11.18 -8.00 -13.83
CA VAL A 215 -11.32 -8.09 -15.28
C VAL A 215 -10.10 -8.76 -15.91
N PHE A 216 -8.89 -8.42 -15.46
CA PHE A 216 -7.66 -9.05 -15.95
C PHE A 216 -7.61 -10.54 -15.58
N ALA A 217 -7.93 -10.90 -14.34
CA ALA A 217 -7.95 -12.28 -13.87
C ALA A 217 -8.95 -13.13 -14.67
N ILE A 218 -10.20 -12.68 -14.81
CA ILE A 218 -11.25 -13.41 -15.54
C ILE A 218 -10.85 -13.65 -17.00
N LYS A 219 -10.32 -12.62 -17.68
CA LYS A 219 -9.89 -12.75 -19.09
C LYS A 219 -8.79 -13.80 -19.25
N ASN A 220 -7.83 -13.86 -18.31
CA ASN A 220 -6.72 -14.80 -18.38
C ASN A 220 -7.12 -16.22 -17.97
N LEU A 221 -7.92 -16.37 -16.92
CA LEU A 221 -8.41 -17.69 -16.49
C LEU A 221 -9.24 -18.35 -17.60
N ARG A 222 -10.15 -17.60 -18.24
CA ARG A 222 -10.92 -18.12 -19.39
C ARG A 222 -10.05 -18.56 -20.56
N ARG A 223 -8.91 -17.89 -20.80
CA ARG A 223 -7.95 -18.31 -21.84
C ARG A 223 -7.28 -19.62 -21.46
N ILE A 224 -6.87 -19.76 -20.20
CA ILE A 224 -6.26 -20.99 -19.68
C ILE A 224 -7.26 -22.15 -19.79
N ASP A 225 -8.53 -21.95 -19.42
CA ASP A 225 -9.59 -22.97 -19.56
C ASP A 225 -9.82 -23.38 -21.03
N GLN A 226 -9.57 -22.48 -21.97
CA GLN A 226 -9.61 -22.73 -23.41
C GLN A 226 -8.31 -23.34 -23.98
N GLY A 227 -7.32 -23.65 -23.13
CA GLY A 227 -6.01 -24.16 -23.54
C GLY A 227 -5.10 -23.10 -24.19
N LEU A 228 -5.45 -21.82 -24.11
CA LEU A 228 -4.67 -20.71 -24.65
C LEU A 228 -3.67 -20.18 -23.60
N GLN A 229 -2.53 -19.67 -24.06
CA GLN A 229 -1.58 -19.01 -23.17
C GLN A 229 -2.17 -17.73 -22.55
N PRO A 230 -1.85 -17.44 -21.28
CA PRO A 230 -2.27 -16.20 -20.62
C PRO A 230 -1.59 -14.98 -21.27
N LEU A 231 -2.32 -13.87 -21.28
CA LEU A 231 -1.84 -12.58 -21.77
C LEU A 231 -0.74 -12.05 -20.85
N THR A 232 0.46 -11.84 -21.39
CA THR A 232 1.50 -11.06 -20.70
C THR A 232 1.26 -9.56 -20.93
N ARG A 233 1.60 -8.72 -19.94
CA ARG A 233 1.37 -7.25 -20.00
C ARG A 233 1.95 -6.59 -21.27
N HIS A 234 3.00 -7.17 -21.87
CA HIS A 234 3.58 -6.68 -23.12
C HIS A 234 2.71 -6.91 -24.37
N GLN A 235 1.77 -7.85 -24.37
CA GLN A 235 0.88 -8.10 -25.51
C GLN A 235 -0.35 -7.18 -25.54
N LYS A 236 -0.71 -6.55 -24.41
CA LYS A 236 -1.84 -5.61 -24.34
C LYS A 236 -1.55 -4.30 -25.11
N GLN A 237 -0.29 -3.89 -25.22
CA GLN A 237 0.09 -2.70 -26.02
C GLN A 237 -0.03 -2.92 -27.54
N THR A 238 -0.02 -4.17 -28.02
CA THR A 238 -0.10 -4.46 -29.47
C THR A 238 -1.51 -4.76 -29.95
N THR A 239 -2.42 -5.20 -29.09
CA THR A 239 -3.81 -5.53 -29.47
C THR A 239 -4.76 -4.34 -29.49
N ASP A 240 -4.41 -3.23 -28.82
CA ASP A 240 -5.24 -2.00 -28.80
C ASP A 240 -4.77 -0.96 -29.85
N ALA A 241 -3.79 -1.31 -30.69
CA ALA A 241 -3.39 -0.49 -31.82
C ALA A 241 -4.39 -0.69 -32.98
N PRO A 242 -5.03 0.36 -33.51
CA PRO A 242 -5.84 0.22 -34.72
C PRO A 242 -4.94 -0.34 -35.84
N PRO A 243 -5.48 -1.22 -36.71
CA PRO A 243 -4.70 -1.76 -37.82
C PRO A 243 -4.10 -0.60 -38.61
N ALA A 244 -2.78 -0.66 -38.81
CA ALA A 244 -2.06 0.30 -39.63
C ALA A 244 -2.77 0.35 -40.99
N THR A 245 -3.38 1.50 -41.28
CA THR A 245 -3.95 1.77 -42.59
C THR A 245 -2.76 1.96 -43.52
N ASN A 246 -2.47 0.92 -44.31
CA ASN A 246 -1.54 1.04 -45.45
C ASN A 246 -2.11 2.12 -46.39
N LYS A 247 -1.42 3.25 -46.46
CA LYS A 247 -1.47 4.19 -47.58
C LYS A 247 -0.16 4.10 -48.34
#